data_AF-A0A978T3B7-F1
#
_entry.id   AF-A0A978T3B7-F1
#
_cell.length_a   1.000
_cell.length_b   1.000
_cell.length_c   1.000
_cell.angle_alpha   90.00
_cell.angle_beta   90.00
_cell.angle_gamma   90.00
#
_symmetry.space_group_name_H-M   'P 1'
#
loop_
_entity.id
_entity.type
_entity.pdbx_description
1 polymer ?
#
loop_
_entity_poly.entity_id
_entity_poly.type
_entity_poly.pdbx_seq_one_letter_code
_entity_poly.pdbx_strand_id
1 'polypeptide(L)'
;MQTITRKIGERIEPILNPPPIDGFFAPGSQYNFIGASSVSGIFNGRNNNIVGSVGKSIDPKLQQVFVNSNELIAYQPLPDSPVVNAGNSAIVGLRRFFGDTPVDQLGNPRIRNGVVDMGSVEANFPAISNAAGIGNSFSNPTTTSNKSNSTSPAIPNFSETTVLTTGDIASSTISNANHRPLLDTPFYRFRNRDLGTYLYVGEREAAGIRSNYPIFAEEGLAFKVATQPGDGLIRINRFRNRDLPGTYLFATEEESVSIRRNYPNFQEEGIAFYVYDASAGKGVDVYRFQSLRQPGTYLFVLEAEKNNILANFANDFRLEGIAFEVAVG
;
A
#
# COMPACT_ATOMS: atom_id res chain seq x y z
N MET A 1 -14.56 45.05 26.45
CA MET A 1 -14.47 43.92 25.51
C MET A 1 -13.23 43.13 25.85
N GLN A 2 -13.40 41.89 26.30
CA GLN A 2 -12.30 41.03 26.73
C GLN A 2 -11.79 40.28 25.50
N THR A 3 -10.57 40.60 25.07
CA THR A 3 -9.89 39.93 23.96
C THR A 3 -9.40 38.56 24.45
N ILE A 4 -10.00 37.50 23.96
CA ILE A 4 -9.55 36.12 24.24
C ILE A 4 -8.34 35.84 23.36
N THR A 5 -7.15 35.94 23.94
CA THR A 5 -5.91 35.44 23.32
C THR A 5 -5.87 33.93 23.48
N ARG A 6 -6.13 33.17 22.40
CA ARG A 6 -5.82 31.74 22.37
C ARG A 6 -4.33 31.57 22.06
N LYS A 7 -3.54 31.24 23.08
CA LYS A 7 -2.22 30.60 22.88
C LYS A 7 -2.46 29.25 22.20
N ILE A 8 -2.14 29.16 20.91
CA ILE A 8 -1.89 27.86 20.28
C ILE A 8 -0.53 27.43 20.82
N GLY A 9 -0.52 26.36 21.61
CA GLY A 9 0.71 25.83 22.17
C GLY A 9 1.67 25.46 21.05
N GLU A 10 2.86 26.03 21.08
CA GLU A 10 4.03 25.49 20.39
C GLU A 10 4.31 24.11 20.99
N ARG A 11 3.72 23.08 20.39
CA ARG A 11 4.15 21.70 20.65
C ARG A 11 5.41 21.46 19.82
N ILE A 12 6.54 21.94 20.32
CA ILE A 12 7.86 21.47 19.88
C ILE A 12 8.13 20.14 20.58
N GLU A 13 7.37 19.11 20.20
CA GLU A 13 7.89 17.76 20.41
C GLU A 13 8.82 17.50 19.24
N PRO A 14 10.09 17.12 19.44
CA PRO A 14 10.83 16.48 18.37
C PRO A 14 9.98 15.28 17.95
N ILE A 15 9.45 15.32 16.73
CA ILE A 15 8.81 14.15 16.15
C ILE A 15 9.95 13.16 15.98
N LEU A 16 10.09 12.26 16.95
CA LEU A 16 11.03 11.15 16.91
C LEU A 16 10.87 10.46 15.55
N ASN A 17 11.98 9.97 14.98
CA ASN A 17 11.92 9.10 13.81
C ASN A 17 10.76 8.11 13.99
N PRO A 18 9.92 7.91 12.95
CA PRO A 18 8.77 7.02 13.07
C PRO A 18 9.22 5.70 13.68
N PRO A 19 8.47 5.15 14.65
CA PRO A 19 8.85 3.92 15.32
C PRO A 19 9.10 2.84 14.26
N PRO A 20 10.14 1.99 14.43
CA PRO A 20 10.43 0.93 13.47
C PRO A 20 9.17 0.12 13.19
N ILE A 21 8.79 0.03 11.91
CA ILE A 21 7.69 -0.82 11.49
C ILE A 21 8.22 -2.25 11.48
N ASP A 22 7.77 -3.06 12.43
CA ASP A 22 7.99 -4.51 12.45
C ASP A 22 6.82 -5.22 11.77
N GLY A 23 7.06 -6.29 11.02
CA GLY A 23 6.04 -6.95 10.21
C GLY A 23 6.50 -8.26 9.59
N PHE A 24 5.58 -9.07 9.07
CA PHE A 24 5.91 -10.31 8.36
C PHE A 24 6.27 -10.01 6.90
N PHE A 25 7.51 -10.30 6.52
CA PHE A 25 8.00 -10.10 5.16
C PHE A 25 8.24 -11.45 4.48
N ALA A 26 7.84 -11.57 3.21
CA ALA A 26 8.10 -12.78 2.43
C ALA A 26 9.61 -13.08 2.42
N PRO A 27 10.08 -14.32 2.68
CA PRO A 27 11.52 -14.62 2.79
C PRO A 27 12.35 -14.33 1.53
N GLY A 28 11.69 -14.20 0.38
CA GLY A 28 12.27 -13.83 -0.90
C GLY A 28 12.21 -12.34 -1.23
N SER A 29 11.67 -11.49 -0.35
CA SER A 29 11.63 -10.05 -0.58
C SER A 29 13.04 -9.48 -0.66
N GLN A 30 13.19 -8.41 -1.44
CA GLN A 30 14.47 -7.81 -1.79
C GLN A 30 14.38 -6.29 -1.64
N TYR A 31 15.50 -5.62 -1.38
CA TYR A 31 15.60 -4.15 -1.31
C TYR A 31 14.63 -3.51 -0.30
N ASN A 32 14.52 -4.10 0.89
CA ASN A 32 13.73 -3.56 1.99
C ASN A 32 14.66 -2.91 3.03
N PHE A 33 14.22 -1.78 3.60
CA PHE A 33 14.84 -1.22 4.80
C PHE A 33 13.92 -1.42 6.00
N ILE A 34 14.46 -2.01 7.08
CA ILE A 34 13.77 -2.15 8.37
C ILE A 34 14.71 -1.69 9.48
N GLY A 35 14.30 -0.64 10.20
CA GLY A 35 15.12 -0.06 11.27
C GLY A 35 15.36 -1.01 12.45
N ALA A 36 14.38 -1.84 12.81
CA ALA A 36 14.53 -2.90 13.81
C ALA A 36 13.47 -3.97 13.55
N SER A 37 13.87 -5.24 13.51
CA SER A 37 12.95 -6.37 13.41
C SER A 37 13.14 -7.37 14.55
N SER A 38 12.02 -7.92 15.03
CA SER A 38 11.98 -9.01 16.01
C SER A 38 11.63 -10.38 15.40
N VAL A 39 11.29 -10.41 14.10
CA VAL A 39 10.71 -11.58 13.42
C VAL A 39 11.67 -12.26 12.45
N SER A 40 11.46 -13.57 12.26
CA SER A 40 12.24 -14.42 11.36
C SER A 40 11.65 -14.42 9.94
N GLY A 41 12.45 -14.15 8.93
CA GLY A 41 12.04 -14.33 7.52
C GLY A 41 12.89 -13.55 6.53
N ILE A 42 13.23 -12.30 6.89
CA ILE A 42 14.20 -11.50 6.14
C ILE A 42 15.43 -11.26 7.00
N PHE A 43 16.58 -11.21 6.34
CA PHE A 43 17.87 -11.13 7.00
C PHE A 43 18.65 -9.96 6.42
N ASN A 44 19.35 -9.24 7.28
CA ASN A 44 20.26 -8.19 6.86
C ASN A 44 21.27 -8.74 5.85
N GLY A 45 21.49 -8.02 4.75
CA GLY A 45 22.42 -8.42 3.68
C GLY A 45 21.93 -9.54 2.76
N ARG A 46 20.80 -10.19 3.06
CA ARG A 46 20.16 -11.16 2.14
C ARG A 46 19.26 -10.41 1.18
N ASN A 47 19.37 -10.68 -0.12
CA ASN A 47 18.55 -10.03 -1.16
C ASN A 47 18.60 -8.50 -1.14
N ASN A 48 19.74 -7.91 -0.78
CA ASN A 48 19.90 -6.45 -0.63
C ASN A 48 18.95 -5.81 0.41
N ASN A 49 18.47 -6.58 1.38
CA ASN A 49 17.71 -6.03 2.50
C ASN A 49 18.66 -5.41 3.55
N ILE A 50 18.27 -4.27 4.11
CA ILE A 50 18.91 -3.62 5.25
C ILE A 50 17.98 -3.79 6.45
N VAL A 51 18.40 -4.59 7.44
CA VAL A 51 17.52 -5.00 8.55
C VAL A 51 18.27 -4.86 9.86
N GLY A 52 17.83 -3.95 10.73
CA GLY A 52 18.29 -3.86 12.11
C GLY A 52 17.62 -4.90 13.01
N SER A 53 18.17 -5.13 14.19
CA SER A 53 17.53 -5.96 15.23
C SER A 53 17.00 -5.10 16.36
N VAL A 54 16.15 -5.66 17.23
CA VAL A 54 15.67 -4.97 18.43
C VAL A 54 16.81 -4.53 19.35
N GLY A 55 17.93 -5.28 19.39
CA GLY A 55 19.12 -4.94 20.19
C GLY A 55 20.14 -4.05 19.48
N LYS A 56 20.02 -3.87 18.16
CA LYS A 56 20.89 -3.04 17.34
C LYS A 56 20.10 -2.53 16.13
N SER A 57 19.30 -1.49 16.38
CA SER A 57 18.53 -0.83 15.32
C SER A 57 19.45 -0.09 14.35
N ILE A 58 18.97 0.11 13.14
CA ILE A 58 19.60 0.90 12.09
C ILE A 58 18.76 2.15 11.89
N ASP A 59 19.39 3.32 12.05
CA ASP A 59 18.75 4.61 11.78
C ASP A 59 18.75 4.87 10.26
N PRO A 60 17.59 5.12 9.62
CA PRO A 60 17.54 5.50 8.22
C PRO A 60 18.13 6.89 7.94
N LYS A 61 18.44 7.72 8.95
CA LYS A 61 19.02 9.06 8.82
C LYS A 61 18.26 9.93 7.81
N LEU A 62 17.01 10.25 8.15
CA LEU A 62 16.14 11.06 7.30
C LEU A 62 16.00 12.47 7.86
N GLN A 63 15.88 13.46 6.99
CA GLN A 63 15.44 14.82 7.33
C GLN A 63 13.99 15.04 6.92
N GLN A 64 13.26 15.82 7.72
CA GLN A 64 11.89 16.23 7.41
C GLN A 64 11.88 17.31 6.34
N VAL A 65 10.93 17.21 5.41
CA VAL A 65 10.70 18.20 4.35
C VAL A 65 9.33 18.81 4.52
N PHE A 66 9.27 20.13 4.67
CA PHE A 66 8.03 20.87 4.92
C PHE A 66 7.65 21.78 3.75
N VAL A 67 6.34 21.94 3.53
CA VAL A 67 5.76 23.02 2.74
C VAL A 67 5.29 24.12 3.69
N ASN A 68 5.51 25.38 3.29
CA ASN A 68 5.09 26.58 4.04
C ASN A 68 5.49 26.54 5.53
N SER A 69 6.60 25.86 5.84
CA SER A 69 7.15 25.64 7.19
C SER A 69 6.26 24.90 8.20
N ASN A 70 5.05 24.44 7.81
CA ASN A 70 4.07 23.87 8.73
C ASN A 70 3.49 22.53 8.27
N GLU A 71 3.63 22.16 7.01
CA GLU A 71 3.07 20.92 6.47
C GLU A 71 4.20 19.96 6.11
N LEU A 72 4.38 18.89 6.90
CA LEU A 72 5.34 17.84 6.59
C LEU A 72 4.85 17.07 5.36
N ILE A 73 5.61 17.11 4.27
CA ILE A 73 5.24 16.44 3.01
C ILE A 73 6.07 15.21 2.70
N ALA A 74 7.30 15.12 3.21
CA ALA A 74 8.17 13.99 2.95
C ALA A 74 9.29 13.85 3.99
N TYR A 75 9.97 12.70 3.93
CA TYR A 75 11.25 12.46 4.60
C TYR A 75 12.31 12.21 3.53
N GLN A 76 13.35 13.02 3.50
CA GLN A 76 14.46 12.90 2.56
C GLN A 76 15.66 12.24 3.24
N PRO A 77 16.35 11.27 2.62
CA PRO A 77 17.58 10.72 3.19
C PRO A 77 18.70 11.77 3.27
N LEU A 78 19.41 11.80 4.40
CA LEU A 78 20.65 12.56 4.55
C LEU A 78 21.78 11.94 3.69
N PRO A 79 22.82 12.70 3.32
CA PRO A 79 23.89 12.21 2.45
C PRO A 79 24.59 10.93 2.92
N ASP A 80 24.64 10.69 4.24
CA ASP A 80 25.29 9.53 4.88
C ASP A 80 24.29 8.44 5.33
N SER A 81 23.06 8.50 4.81
CA SER A 81 22.00 7.55 5.11
C SER A 81 22.28 6.16 4.53
N PRO A 82 21.97 5.06 5.25
CA PRO A 82 22.11 3.70 4.74
C PRO A 82 21.14 3.36 3.60
N VAL A 83 20.11 4.17 3.36
CA VAL A 83 19.14 3.93 2.27
C VAL A 83 19.57 4.54 0.94
N VAL A 84 20.65 5.33 0.92
CA VAL A 84 21.19 5.97 -0.28
C VAL A 84 21.86 4.93 -1.17
N ASN A 85 21.52 4.94 -2.46
CA ASN A 85 21.98 3.99 -3.49
C ASN A 85 21.75 2.51 -3.13
N ALA A 86 20.72 2.22 -2.34
CA ALA A 86 20.49 0.88 -1.79
C ALA A 86 19.26 0.16 -2.36
N GLY A 87 18.52 0.81 -3.26
CA GLY A 87 17.29 0.27 -3.86
C GLY A 87 17.50 -0.49 -5.16
N ASN A 88 16.39 -0.92 -5.76
CA ASN A 88 16.38 -1.66 -7.03
C ASN A 88 16.15 -0.73 -8.23
N SER A 89 17.19 -0.35 -8.97
CA SER A 89 17.02 0.55 -10.12
C SER A 89 16.12 0.00 -11.23
N ALA A 90 15.90 -1.32 -11.29
CA ALA A 90 14.98 -1.89 -12.28
C ALA A 90 13.55 -1.37 -12.12
N ILE A 91 13.16 -0.89 -10.92
CA ILE A 91 11.82 -0.32 -10.69
C ILE A 91 11.58 0.92 -11.53
N VAL A 92 12.63 1.68 -11.83
CA VAL A 92 12.57 2.94 -12.56
C VAL A 92 12.26 2.73 -14.04
N GLY A 93 12.61 1.56 -14.59
CA GLY A 93 12.20 1.12 -15.92
C GLY A 93 10.78 0.56 -15.98
N LEU A 94 10.12 0.36 -14.84
CA LEU A 94 8.74 -0.13 -14.81
C LEU A 94 7.80 1.04 -15.07
N ARG A 95 7.33 1.17 -16.32
CA ARG A 95 6.37 2.21 -16.73
C ARG A 95 5.03 2.21 -15.97
N ARG A 96 4.77 1.15 -15.19
CA ARG A 96 3.63 1.08 -14.27
C ARG A 96 3.78 1.98 -13.04
N PHE A 97 5.01 2.30 -12.65
CA PHE A 97 5.33 3.09 -11.45
C PHE A 97 5.94 4.44 -11.79
N PHE A 98 6.61 4.56 -12.94
CA PHE A 98 7.27 5.80 -13.36
C PHE A 98 6.95 6.14 -14.82
N GLY A 99 6.81 7.44 -15.11
CA GLY A 99 6.70 7.93 -16.49
C GLY A 99 8.03 7.93 -17.23
N ASP A 100 8.05 8.50 -18.43
CA ASP A 100 9.23 8.59 -19.31
C ASP A 100 10.42 9.31 -18.64
N THR A 101 10.12 10.20 -17.69
CA THR A 101 11.07 10.83 -16.79
C THR A 101 10.72 10.47 -15.35
N PRO A 102 11.25 9.35 -14.83
CA PRO A 102 10.99 8.91 -13.47
C PRO A 102 11.43 9.92 -12.44
N VAL A 103 10.50 10.35 -11.59
CA VAL A 103 10.77 11.26 -10.48
C VAL A 103 10.36 10.67 -9.14
N ASP A 104 10.97 11.17 -8.07
CA ASP A 104 10.61 10.90 -6.69
C ASP A 104 9.40 11.74 -6.24
N GLN A 105 9.00 11.61 -4.97
CA GLN A 105 7.86 12.34 -4.41
C GLN A 105 8.03 13.88 -4.43
N LEU A 106 9.26 14.38 -4.53
CA LEU A 106 9.58 15.80 -4.60
C LEU A 106 9.80 16.28 -6.05
N GLY A 107 9.62 15.41 -7.05
CA GLY A 107 9.83 15.73 -8.46
C GLY A 107 11.30 15.65 -8.92
N ASN A 108 12.22 15.13 -8.10
CA ASN A 108 13.61 14.95 -8.50
C ASN A 108 13.78 13.65 -9.31
N PRO A 109 14.72 13.55 -10.27
CA PRO A 109 15.00 12.30 -10.98
C PRO A 109 15.22 11.12 -10.03
N ARG A 110 14.52 10.01 -10.25
CA ARG A 110 14.51 8.83 -9.36
C ARG A 110 15.79 7.99 -9.40
N ILE A 111 16.73 8.30 -10.28
CA ILE A 111 18.07 7.74 -10.23
C ILE A 111 19.05 8.90 -10.26
N ARG A 112 19.81 9.03 -9.18
CA ARG A 112 20.96 9.92 -9.14
C ARG A 112 22.22 9.13 -8.82
N ASN A 113 23.26 9.30 -9.64
CA ASN A 113 24.53 8.57 -9.50
C ASN A 113 24.41 7.03 -9.62
N GLY A 114 23.37 6.55 -10.30
CA GLY A 114 23.30 5.18 -10.84
C GLY A 114 22.38 4.21 -10.10
N VAL A 115 22.12 4.40 -8.80
CA VAL A 115 21.22 3.54 -8.04
C VAL A 115 20.10 4.36 -7.40
N VAL A 116 18.88 3.84 -7.42
CA VAL A 116 17.73 4.45 -6.73
C VAL A 116 17.88 4.31 -5.22
N ASP A 117 17.48 5.32 -4.46
CA ASP A 117 17.45 5.27 -3.00
C ASP A 117 16.23 4.47 -2.50
N MET A 118 16.35 3.78 -1.37
CA MET A 118 15.18 3.17 -0.74
C MET A 118 14.32 4.23 -0.04
N GLY A 119 13.03 4.28 -0.35
CA GLY A 119 12.08 5.26 0.20
C GLY A 119 11.29 5.96 -0.90
N SER A 120 10.73 7.13 -0.60
CA SER A 120 9.93 7.93 -1.55
C SER A 120 10.68 9.12 -2.15
N VAL A 121 11.87 9.45 -1.63
CA VAL A 121 12.67 10.63 -2.01
C VAL A 121 14.14 10.24 -2.24
N GLU A 122 14.78 10.87 -3.22
CA GLU A 122 16.23 10.76 -3.48
C GLU A 122 17.04 11.77 -2.64
N ALA A 123 18.19 11.34 -2.17
CA ALA A 123 19.13 12.15 -1.42
C ALA A 123 19.87 13.17 -2.29
N ASN A 124 20.60 14.05 -1.61
CA ASN A 124 21.54 15.02 -2.20
C ASN A 124 20.91 16.09 -3.11
N PHE A 125 19.59 16.16 -3.26
CA PHE A 125 18.91 17.35 -3.79
C PHE A 125 18.77 18.39 -2.67
N PRO A 126 19.01 19.68 -2.93
CA PRO A 126 18.76 20.70 -1.92
C PRO A 126 17.30 20.57 -1.47
N ALA A 127 17.08 20.54 -0.15
CA ALA A 127 15.74 20.64 0.40
C ALA A 127 15.08 21.89 -0.22
N ILE A 128 13.84 21.76 -0.68
CA ILE A 128 13.14 22.85 -1.35
C ILE A 128 12.97 23.99 -0.34
N SER A 129 13.93 24.92 -0.30
CA SER A 129 13.79 26.17 0.43
C SER A 129 12.85 27.03 -0.38
N ASN A 130 11.70 27.40 0.19
CA ASN A 130 10.72 28.30 -0.41
C ASN A 130 11.41 29.49 -1.10
N ALA A 131 11.58 29.41 -2.42
CA ALA A 131 11.86 30.53 -3.29
C ALA A 131 10.62 30.71 -4.15
N ALA A 132 9.98 31.85 -3.97
CA ALA A 132 8.73 32.23 -4.59
C ALA A 132 8.65 31.87 -6.09
N GLY A 133 7.55 31.22 -6.47
CA GLY A 133 7.09 31.19 -7.85
C GLY A 133 7.59 30.02 -8.69
N ILE A 134 7.07 28.82 -8.46
CA ILE A 134 6.83 27.86 -9.54
C ILE A 134 5.42 27.31 -9.33
N GLY A 135 4.53 27.65 -10.25
CA GLY A 135 3.10 27.39 -10.13
C GLY A 135 2.78 25.89 -10.04
N ASN A 136 1.70 25.61 -9.33
CA ASN A 136 0.96 24.37 -9.41
C ASN A 136 0.95 23.82 -10.84
N SER A 137 1.56 22.65 -11.03
CA SER A 137 1.19 21.77 -12.14
C SER A 137 0.97 20.37 -11.61
N PHE A 138 -0.02 20.25 -10.73
CA PHE A 138 -0.89 19.09 -10.76
C PHE A 138 -1.69 19.16 -12.07
N SER A 139 -1.07 18.74 -13.17
CA SER A 139 -1.77 18.57 -14.44
C SER A 139 -2.39 17.17 -14.46
N ASN A 140 -3.66 17.12 -14.07
CA ASN A 140 -4.58 16.06 -14.45
C ASN A 140 -4.61 15.97 -15.99
N PRO A 141 -4.49 14.80 -16.64
CA PRO A 141 -4.50 14.76 -18.10
C PRO A 141 -5.89 15.07 -18.62
N THR A 142 -5.92 15.76 -19.77
CA THR A 142 -7.05 16.04 -20.67
C THR A 142 -7.96 17.23 -20.34
N THR A 143 -7.73 18.35 -21.04
CA THR A 143 -8.67 18.89 -22.03
C THR A 143 -7.91 19.69 -23.08
N THR A 144 -8.05 19.27 -24.33
CA THR A 144 -7.57 19.98 -25.52
C THR A 144 -8.36 21.27 -25.73
N SER A 145 -7.67 22.40 -25.83
CA SER A 145 -8.12 23.46 -26.73
C SER A 145 -6.91 24.06 -27.45
N ASN A 146 -6.92 23.93 -28.77
CA ASN A 146 -6.05 24.65 -29.68
C ASN A 146 -6.35 26.15 -29.59
N LYS A 147 -5.30 26.99 -29.46
CA LYS A 147 -5.07 28.17 -30.32
C LYS A 147 -3.73 28.86 -30.01
N SER A 148 -2.83 28.74 -30.99
CA SER A 148 -2.11 29.81 -31.68
C SER A 148 -1.06 30.69 -30.95
N ASN A 149 0.19 30.44 -31.39
CA ASN A 149 1.22 31.38 -31.87
C ASN A 149 2.06 32.29 -30.94
N SER A 150 3.36 32.31 -31.30
CA SER A 150 4.38 33.36 -31.13
C SER A 150 5.08 33.38 -29.77
N THR A 151 6.41 33.24 -29.60
CA THR A 151 7.60 33.43 -30.47
C THR A 151 8.81 32.78 -29.78
N SER A 152 9.70 32.13 -30.52
CA SER A 152 10.97 31.55 -30.02
C SER A 152 12.07 32.62 -29.83
N PRO A 153 13.17 32.34 -29.10
CA PRO A 153 14.36 31.88 -29.84
C PRO A 153 15.21 30.76 -29.18
N ALA A 154 15.56 29.80 -30.04
CA ALA A 154 16.84 29.07 -30.22
C ALA A 154 17.37 28.07 -29.16
N ILE A 155 17.29 26.78 -29.50
CA ILE A 155 18.14 25.68 -29.01
C ILE A 155 18.98 25.16 -30.20
N PRO A 156 20.29 24.86 -30.05
CA PRO A 156 21.10 24.37 -31.16
C PRO A 156 20.71 22.97 -31.62
N ASN A 157 20.85 22.82 -32.94
CA ASN A 157 20.62 21.67 -33.80
C ASN A 157 21.39 20.40 -33.39
N PHE A 158 20.67 19.28 -33.24
CA PHE A 158 21.24 17.94 -33.42
C PHE A 158 20.46 17.24 -34.54
N SER A 159 21.10 17.16 -35.70
CA SER A 159 20.68 16.32 -36.81
C SER A 159 21.20 14.90 -36.56
N GLU A 160 20.30 13.94 -36.40
CA GLU A 160 20.47 12.62 -37.03
C GLU A 160 19.11 11.90 -37.10
N THR A 161 18.62 11.80 -38.33
CA THR A 161 17.41 11.10 -38.72
C THR A 161 17.74 9.63 -38.91
N THR A 162 17.14 8.73 -38.13
CA THR A 162 17.00 7.33 -38.54
C THR A 162 15.53 7.05 -38.81
N VAL A 163 15.23 6.86 -40.09
CA VAL A 163 13.91 6.56 -40.65
C VAL A 163 13.54 5.12 -40.29
N LEU A 164 12.46 4.92 -39.52
CA LEU A 164 11.79 3.61 -39.43
C LEU A 164 10.63 3.60 -40.43
N THR A 165 10.73 2.68 -41.40
CA THR A 165 9.80 2.49 -42.50
C THR A 165 8.49 1.88 -42.04
N THR A 166 7.39 2.38 -42.60
CA THR A 166 6.02 1.91 -42.46
C THR A 166 5.92 0.46 -42.93
N GLY A 167 5.70 -0.49 -42.02
CA GLY A 167 5.68 -1.92 -42.38
C GLY A 167 4.99 -2.87 -41.42
N ASP A 168 5.07 -2.69 -40.10
CA ASP A 168 4.62 -3.73 -39.14
C ASP A 168 3.73 -3.20 -38.00
N ILE A 169 2.88 -2.20 -38.24
CA ILE A 169 1.77 -1.92 -37.32
C ILE A 169 0.57 -2.76 -37.74
N ALA A 170 0.64 -4.06 -37.43
CA ALA A 170 -0.57 -4.81 -37.16
C ALA A 170 -1.22 -4.16 -35.93
N SER A 171 -2.26 -3.41 -36.19
CA SER A 171 -3.13 -2.73 -35.24
C SER A 171 -3.71 -3.73 -34.22
N SER A 172 -2.97 -4.06 -33.17
CA SER A 172 -3.56 -4.48 -31.91
C SER A 172 -4.03 -3.21 -31.21
N THR A 173 -5.31 -2.89 -31.40
CA THR A 173 -6.09 -1.90 -30.67
C THR A 173 -5.52 -1.62 -29.28
N ILE A 174 -4.94 -0.43 -29.12
CA ILE A 174 -4.53 0.15 -27.85
C ILE A 174 -5.79 0.35 -27.02
N SER A 175 -6.13 -0.63 -26.17
CA SER A 175 -7.02 -0.37 -25.04
C SER A 175 -6.22 0.39 -24.00
N ASN A 176 -6.27 1.71 -24.13
CA ASN A 176 -5.83 2.68 -23.13
C ASN A 176 -6.72 2.51 -21.89
N ALA A 177 -6.44 1.52 -21.05
CA ALA A 177 -7.15 1.29 -19.80
C ALA A 177 -6.39 2.01 -18.70
N ASN A 178 -6.99 3.11 -18.24
CA ASN A 178 -6.78 3.74 -16.93
C ASN A 178 -6.15 2.77 -15.93
N HIS A 179 -4.98 3.09 -15.37
CA HIS A 179 -4.34 2.28 -14.32
C HIS A 179 -5.17 2.37 -13.04
N ARG A 180 -6.29 1.65 -13.03
CA ARG A 180 -7.03 1.31 -11.84
C ARG A 180 -6.09 0.44 -10.99
N PRO A 181 -6.04 0.62 -9.65
CA PRO A 181 -5.41 -0.37 -8.80
C PRO A 181 -5.94 -1.76 -9.21
N LEU A 182 -5.03 -2.67 -9.49
CA LEU A 182 -5.39 -4.00 -9.96
C LEU A 182 -5.92 -4.79 -8.75
N LEU A 183 -7.22 -4.67 -8.48
CA LEU A 183 -7.95 -5.59 -7.62
C LEU A 183 -8.23 -6.89 -8.39
N ASP A 184 -7.17 -7.54 -8.87
CA ASP A 184 -7.24 -8.71 -9.74
C ASP A 184 -6.72 -9.99 -9.05
N THR A 185 -6.11 -9.86 -7.87
CA THR A 185 -5.49 -10.97 -7.18
C THR A 185 -6.56 -11.78 -6.43
N PRO A 186 -6.73 -13.08 -6.73
CA PRO A 186 -7.76 -13.89 -6.10
C PRO A 186 -7.43 -14.19 -4.63
N PHE A 187 -8.43 -14.02 -3.77
CA PHE A 187 -8.43 -14.47 -2.39
C PHE A 187 -9.49 -15.55 -2.17
N TYR A 188 -9.09 -16.63 -1.53
CA TYR A 188 -9.91 -17.82 -1.32
C TYR A 188 -10.38 -17.90 0.12
N ARG A 189 -11.64 -18.31 0.33
CA ARG A 189 -12.22 -18.55 1.64
C ARG A 189 -12.00 -20.01 2.03
N PHE A 190 -11.45 -20.20 3.20
CA PHE A 190 -11.35 -21.48 3.87
C PHE A 190 -12.17 -21.45 5.16
N ARG A 191 -12.93 -22.51 5.41
CA ARG A 191 -13.67 -22.71 6.65
C ARG A 191 -12.99 -23.77 7.50
N ASN A 192 -12.67 -23.43 8.75
CA ASN A 192 -12.24 -24.39 9.75
C ASN A 192 -13.42 -25.33 10.08
N ARG A 193 -13.24 -26.64 9.86
CA ARG A 193 -14.30 -27.64 10.01
C ARG A 193 -14.72 -27.85 11.45
N ASP A 194 -13.80 -27.66 12.39
CA ASP A 194 -14.06 -27.93 13.80
C ASP A 194 -14.70 -26.72 14.49
N LEU A 195 -14.20 -25.53 14.19
CA LEU A 195 -14.62 -24.29 14.86
C LEU A 195 -15.65 -23.47 14.07
N GLY A 196 -15.82 -23.75 12.78
CA GLY A 196 -16.66 -22.94 11.89
C GLY A 196 -16.13 -21.53 11.64
N THR A 197 -14.84 -21.29 11.90
CA THR A 197 -14.16 -20.01 11.67
C THR A 197 -13.66 -19.89 10.23
N TYR A 198 -13.41 -18.67 9.77
CA TYR A 198 -13.03 -18.40 8.38
C TYR A 198 -11.62 -17.82 8.26
N LEU A 199 -10.97 -18.16 7.16
CA LEU A 199 -9.65 -17.69 6.78
C LEU A 199 -9.68 -17.28 5.29
N TYR A 200 -9.11 -16.12 4.99
CA TYR A 200 -9.02 -15.56 3.64
C TYR A 200 -7.55 -15.41 3.25
N VAL A 201 -7.16 -16.00 2.13
CA VAL A 201 -5.75 -16.08 1.74
C VAL A 201 -5.57 -15.98 0.23
N GLY A 202 -4.41 -15.47 -0.20
CA GLY A 202 -4.01 -15.50 -1.60
C GLY A 202 -3.60 -16.91 -2.05
N GLU A 203 -3.58 -17.14 -3.36
CA GLU A 203 -3.38 -18.49 -3.95
C GLU A 203 -2.13 -19.23 -3.45
N ARG A 204 -1.02 -18.52 -3.23
CA ARG A 204 0.22 -19.15 -2.72
C ARG A 204 0.02 -19.78 -1.34
N GLU A 205 -0.66 -19.07 -0.44
CA GLU A 205 -0.95 -19.58 0.91
C GLU A 205 -2.07 -20.63 0.85
N ALA A 206 -3.07 -20.46 -0.01
CA ALA A 206 -4.11 -21.45 -0.28
C ALA A 206 -3.52 -22.82 -0.67
N ALA A 207 -2.54 -22.87 -1.58
CA ALA A 207 -1.85 -24.11 -1.96
C ALA A 207 -1.17 -24.81 -0.77
N GLY A 208 -0.57 -24.03 0.14
CA GLY A 208 0.01 -24.53 1.38
C GLY A 208 -1.04 -25.08 2.35
N ILE A 209 -2.19 -24.42 2.47
CA ILE A 209 -3.32 -24.85 3.30
C ILE A 209 -3.91 -26.16 2.80
N ARG A 210 -4.20 -26.25 1.50
CA ARG A 210 -4.72 -27.47 0.86
C ARG A 210 -3.85 -28.70 1.13
N SER A 211 -2.53 -28.50 1.20
CA SER A 211 -1.57 -29.59 1.37
C SER A 211 -1.33 -29.97 2.83
N ASN A 212 -1.29 -29.00 3.74
CA ASN A 212 -0.75 -29.20 5.10
C ASN A 212 -1.80 -29.05 6.21
N TYR A 213 -2.96 -28.46 5.93
CA TYR A 213 -3.94 -28.08 6.96
C TYR A 213 -5.35 -28.57 6.59
N PRO A 214 -5.61 -29.89 6.60
CA PRO A 214 -6.87 -30.48 6.16
C PRO A 214 -8.10 -30.08 7.01
N ILE A 215 -7.88 -29.49 8.19
CA ILE A 215 -8.93 -28.88 9.03
C ILE A 215 -9.60 -27.68 8.34
N PHE A 216 -8.90 -27.01 7.41
CA PHE A 216 -9.45 -25.93 6.61
C PHE A 216 -10.04 -26.49 5.31
N ALA A 217 -11.37 -26.49 5.20
CA ALA A 217 -12.08 -26.79 3.97
C ALA A 217 -12.09 -25.56 3.07
N GLU A 218 -11.61 -25.67 1.84
CA GLU A 218 -11.78 -24.59 0.86
C GLU A 218 -13.24 -24.48 0.43
N GLU A 219 -13.81 -23.28 0.51
CA GLU A 219 -15.15 -22.97 0.00
C GLU A 219 -15.10 -22.30 -1.38
N GLY A 220 -13.91 -21.82 -1.79
CA GLY A 220 -13.63 -21.31 -3.13
C GLY A 220 -13.16 -19.86 -3.15
N LEU A 221 -13.23 -19.25 -4.33
CA LEU A 221 -12.92 -17.83 -4.54
C LEU A 221 -13.90 -16.95 -3.74
N ALA A 222 -13.38 -16.09 -2.87
CA ALA A 222 -14.19 -15.13 -2.12
C ALA A 222 -14.35 -13.83 -2.90
N PHE A 223 -13.23 -13.20 -3.26
CA PHE A 223 -13.17 -11.92 -3.96
C PHE A 223 -11.75 -11.70 -4.51
N LYS A 224 -11.57 -10.65 -5.32
CA LYS A 224 -10.25 -10.21 -5.81
C LYS A 224 -9.84 -8.91 -5.12
N VAL A 225 -8.55 -8.80 -4.79
CA VAL A 225 -7.96 -7.67 -4.03
C VAL A 225 -6.69 -7.18 -4.69
N ALA A 226 -6.15 -6.06 -4.21
CA ALA A 226 -4.80 -5.65 -4.52
C ALA A 226 -3.83 -6.16 -3.44
N THR A 227 -2.61 -6.52 -3.85
CA THR A 227 -1.53 -6.94 -2.94
C THR A 227 -0.47 -5.86 -2.74
N GLN A 228 -0.65 -4.72 -3.39
CA GLN A 228 0.20 -3.53 -3.29
C GLN A 228 -0.69 -2.33 -2.95
N PRO A 229 -0.16 -1.34 -2.22
CA PRO A 229 -0.88 -0.08 -2.00
C PRO A 229 -1.12 0.63 -3.33
N GLY A 230 -2.15 1.47 -3.37
CA GLY A 230 -2.50 2.25 -4.55
C GLY A 230 -3.52 3.33 -4.22
N ASP A 231 -3.72 4.26 -5.16
CA ASP A 231 -4.58 5.42 -4.95
C ASP A 231 -6.02 5.03 -4.59
N GLY A 232 -6.47 5.55 -3.45
CA GLY A 232 -7.81 5.28 -2.92
C GLY A 232 -8.01 3.89 -2.35
N LEU A 233 -6.95 3.08 -2.19
CA LEU A 233 -7.02 1.83 -1.47
C LEU A 233 -6.69 2.01 0.01
N ILE A 234 -7.46 1.34 0.85
CA ILE A 234 -7.16 1.12 2.26
C ILE A 234 -6.51 -0.24 2.46
N ARG A 235 -5.74 -0.40 3.54
CA ARG A 235 -5.17 -1.69 3.94
C ARG A 235 -6.09 -2.44 4.87
N ILE A 236 -6.12 -3.76 4.73
CA ILE A 236 -6.76 -4.69 5.67
C ILE A 236 -5.67 -5.53 6.32
N ASN A 237 -5.62 -5.54 7.64
CA ASN A 237 -4.65 -6.33 8.41
C ASN A 237 -5.29 -7.64 8.88
N ARG A 238 -4.48 -8.70 8.98
CA ARG A 238 -4.88 -10.00 9.53
C ARG A 238 -4.35 -10.16 10.95
N PHE A 239 -5.22 -10.62 11.84
CA PHE A 239 -4.89 -10.95 13.22
C PHE A 239 -5.22 -12.41 13.47
N ARG A 240 -4.27 -13.15 14.04
CA ARG A 240 -4.46 -14.52 14.49
C ARG A 240 -4.89 -14.53 15.96
N ASN A 241 -5.98 -15.21 16.28
CA ASN A 241 -6.39 -15.44 17.66
C ASN A 241 -5.43 -16.44 18.31
N ARG A 242 -4.80 -16.07 19.43
CA ARG A 242 -3.88 -16.94 20.18
C ARG A 242 -4.58 -17.91 21.12
N ASP A 243 -5.79 -17.57 21.55
CA ASP A 243 -6.58 -18.40 22.48
C ASP A 243 -7.38 -19.46 21.73
N LEU A 244 -7.74 -19.17 20.47
CA LEU A 244 -8.52 -20.07 19.62
C LEU A 244 -7.79 -20.34 18.28
N PRO A 245 -6.88 -21.33 18.25
CA PRO A 245 -6.09 -21.66 17.06
C PRO A 245 -6.96 -21.91 15.83
N GLY A 246 -6.52 -21.37 14.69
CA GLY A 246 -7.27 -21.45 13.44
C GLY A 246 -8.42 -20.44 13.32
N THR A 247 -8.46 -19.42 14.18
CA THR A 247 -9.39 -18.28 14.09
C THR A 247 -8.63 -17.00 13.74
N TYR A 248 -9.15 -16.26 12.75
CA TYR A 248 -8.54 -15.05 12.23
C TYR A 248 -9.54 -13.90 12.17
N LEU A 249 -9.05 -12.69 12.40
CA LEU A 249 -9.78 -11.44 12.26
C LEU A 249 -9.12 -10.59 11.17
N PHE A 250 -9.94 -9.95 10.33
CA PHE A 250 -9.50 -9.03 9.30
C PHE A 250 -10.14 -7.67 9.58
N ALA A 251 -9.32 -6.64 9.63
CA ALA A 251 -9.73 -5.33 10.12
C ALA A 251 -9.03 -4.21 9.34
N THR A 252 -9.68 -3.07 9.19
CA THR A 252 -9.03 -1.86 8.63
C THR A 252 -7.93 -1.38 9.58
N GLU A 253 -7.14 -0.41 9.14
CA GLU A 253 -6.12 0.17 10.02
C GLU A 253 -6.73 0.88 11.25
N GLU A 254 -7.85 1.56 11.04
CA GLU A 254 -8.59 2.27 12.08
C GLU A 254 -9.05 1.30 13.17
N GLU A 255 -9.61 0.15 12.77
CA GLU A 255 -9.99 -0.93 13.70
C GLU A 255 -8.77 -1.57 14.36
N SER A 256 -7.68 -1.76 13.60
CA SER A 256 -6.43 -2.36 14.06
C SER A 256 -5.80 -1.62 15.24
N VAL A 257 -5.92 -0.28 15.28
CA VAL A 257 -5.47 0.54 16.43
C VAL A 257 -6.18 0.13 17.72
N SER A 258 -7.49 -0.12 17.66
CA SER A 258 -8.27 -0.56 18.82
C SER A 258 -7.95 -2.02 19.18
N ILE A 259 -7.78 -2.89 18.18
CA ILE A 259 -7.46 -4.31 18.38
C ILE A 259 -6.14 -4.46 19.14
N ARG A 260 -5.08 -3.79 18.68
CA ARG A 260 -3.76 -3.81 19.33
C ARG A 260 -3.79 -3.33 20.79
N ARG A 261 -4.67 -2.37 21.11
CA ARG A 261 -4.76 -1.79 22.46
C ARG A 261 -5.59 -2.65 23.41
N ASN A 262 -6.71 -3.18 22.94
CA ASN A 262 -7.75 -3.71 23.81
C ASN A 262 -7.86 -5.24 23.78
N TYR A 263 -7.27 -5.90 22.78
CA TYR A 263 -7.43 -7.33 22.54
C TYR A 263 -6.06 -8.01 22.32
N PRO A 264 -5.22 -8.10 23.38
CA PRO A 264 -3.85 -8.62 23.28
C PRO A 264 -3.76 -10.10 22.88
N ASN A 265 -4.87 -10.83 22.93
CA ASN A 265 -4.97 -12.21 22.44
C ASN A 265 -4.99 -12.31 20.91
N PHE A 266 -5.25 -11.21 20.19
CA PHE A 266 -5.11 -11.14 18.74
C PHE A 266 -3.69 -10.70 18.37
N GLN A 267 -2.92 -11.64 17.84
CA GLN A 267 -1.59 -11.36 17.30
C GLN A 267 -1.71 -10.85 15.88
N GLU A 268 -1.30 -9.61 15.63
CA GLU A 268 -1.21 -9.07 14.26
C GLU A 268 -0.17 -9.85 13.45
N GLU A 269 -0.56 -10.33 12.28
CA GLU A 269 0.31 -10.98 11.30
C GLU A 269 0.78 -9.99 10.22
N GLY A 270 0.12 -8.84 10.12
CA GLY A 270 0.44 -7.74 9.21
C GLY A 270 -0.65 -7.51 8.16
N ILE A 271 -0.28 -6.82 7.09
CA ILE A 271 -1.19 -6.46 6.00
C ILE A 271 -1.56 -7.74 5.23
N ALA A 272 -2.86 -8.01 5.16
CA ALA A 272 -3.41 -9.10 4.37
C ALA A 272 -3.53 -8.71 2.89
N PHE A 273 -4.15 -7.55 2.62
CA PHE A 273 -4.44 -7.05 1.29
C PHE A 273 -4.89 -5.58 1.30
N TYR A 274 -5.08 -5.01 0.12
CA TYR A 274 -5.58 -3.66 -0.11
C TYR A 274 -6.88 -3.69 -0.94
N VAL A 275 -7.83 -2.84 -0.58
CA VAL A 275 -9.19 -2.76 -1.15
C VAL A 275 -9.69 -1.32 -1.14
N TYR A 276 -10.78 -1.02 -1.83
CA TYR A 276 -11.42 0.29 -1.70
C TYR A 276 -12.12 0.41 -0.34
N ASP A 277 -12.15 1.63 0.20
CA ASP A 277 -12.95 1.93 1.39
C ASP A 277 -14.44 1.62 1.16
N ALA A 278 -15.17 1.29 2.23
CA ALA A 278 -16.60 0.96 2.19
C ALA A 278 -17.50 2.09 1.67
N SER A 279 -16.99 3.32 1.59
CA SER A 279 -17.68 4.50 1.07
C SER A 279 -17.13 5.01 -0.27
N ALA A 280 -16.22 4.26 -0.89
CA ALA A 280 -15.50 4.72 -2.08
C ALA A 280 -16.40 4.86 -3.31
N GLY A 281 -17.46 4.06 -3.43
CA GLY A 281 -18.36 4.03 -4.59
C GLY A 281 -17.64 3.63 -5.89
N LYS A 282 -16.58 2.82 -5.78
CA LYS A 282 -15.67 2.43 -6.87
C LYS A 282 -15.69 0.94 -7.17
N GLY A 283 -16.31 0.12 -6.32
CA GLY A 283 -16.33 -1.33 -6.41
C GLY A 283 -17.69 -1.96 -6.07
N VAL A 284 -17.63 -3.26 -5.80
CA VAL A 284 -18.73 -4.09 -5.28
C VAL A 284 -18.55 -4.23 -3.77
N ASP A 285 -19.63 -4.02 -3.03
CA ASP A 285 -19.63 -4.19 -1.58
C ASP A 285 -19.27 -5.61 -1.16
N VAL A 286 -18.37 -5.71 -0.20
CA VAL A 286 -18.14 -6.90 0.62
C VAL A 286 -18.69 -6.64 2.01
N TYR A 287 -19.60 -7.50 2.47
CA TYR A 287 -20.29 -7.35 3.73
C TYR A 287 -19.64 -8.20 4.81
N ARG A 288 -19.52 -7.66 6.03
CA ARG A 288 -19.03 -8.41 7.20
C ARG A 288 -20.19 -8.86 8.07
N PHE A 289 -20.23 -10.15 8.35
CA PHE A 289 -21.12 -10.77 9.33
C PHE A 289 -20.32 -11.23 10.54
N GLN A 290 -20.83 -10.95 11.73
CA GLN A 290 -20.34 -11.55 12.96
C GLN A 290 -21.12 -12.83 13.27
N SER A 291 -20.43 -13.93 13.58
CA SER A 291 -21.10 -15.13 14.07
C SER A 291 -21.66 -14.91 15.48
N LEU A 292 -22.89 -15.36 15.70
CA LEU A 292 -23.55 -15.39 17.00
C LEU A 292 -23.28 -16.70 17.75
N ARG A 293 -22.84 -17.75 17.03
CA ARG A 293 -22.50 -19.05 17.61
C ARG A 293 -21.07 -19.13 18.12
N GLN A 294 -20.14 -18.46 17.44
CA GLN A 294 -18.72 -18.43 17.80
C GLN A 294 -18.22 -16.99 17.89
N PRO A 295 -18.20 -16.38 19.09
CA PRO A 295 -17.67 -15.03 19.29
C PRO A 295 -16.26 -14.87 18.72
N GLY A 296 -15.99 -13.73 18.10
CA GLY A 296 -14.71 -13.45 17.42
C GLY A 296 -14.59 -14.05 16.03
N THR A 297 -15.63 -14.69 15.49
CA THR A 297 -15.67 -15.19 14.11
C THR A 297 -16.39 -14.21 13.20
N TYR A 298 -15.74 -13.86 12.09
CA TYR A 298 -16.27 -12.96 11.08
C TYR A 298 -16.26 -13.61 9.69
N LEU A 299 -17.31 -13.33 8.93
CA LEU A 299 -17.54 -13.86 7.59
C LEU A 299 -17.71 -12.69 6.63
N PHE A 300 -16.95 -12.71 5.54
CA PHE A 300 -17.00 -11.72 4.46
C PHE A 300 -17.67 -12.34 3.25
N VAL A 301 -18.67 -11.65 2.71
CA VAL A 301 -19.53 -12.17 1.64
C VAL A 301 -19.90 -11.08 0.64
N LEU A 302 -20.16 -11.48 -0.61
CA LEU A 302 -20.77 -10.63 -1.62
C LEU A 302 -22.29 -10.56 -1.44
N GLU A 303 -22.93 -9.67 -2.19
CA GLU A 303 -24.35 -9.35 -2.03
C GLU A 303 -25.30 -10.56 -2.10
N ALA A 304 -25.09 -11.48 -3.05
CA ALA A 304 -25.97 -12.64 -3.20
C ALA A 304 -25.95 -13.53 -1.93
N GLU A 305 -24.77 -13.77 -1.36
CA GLU A 305 -24.61 -14.57 -0.16
C GLU A 305 -25.05 -13.80 1.09
N LYS A 306 -24.84 -12.47 1.17
CA LYS A 306 -25.46 -11.60 2.19
C LYS A 306 -26.97 -11.83 2.26
N ASN A 307 -27.65 -11.74 1.12
CA ASN A 307 -29.11 -11.88 1.05
C ASN A 307 -29.55 -13.28 1.51
N ASN A 308 -28.82 -14.33 1.12
CA ASN A 308 -29.08 -15.70 1.58
C ASN A 308 -28.89 -15.85 3.10
N ILE A 309 -27.85 -15.26 3.67
CA ILE A 309 -27.58 -15.29 5.12
C ILE A 309 -28.67 -14.57 5.89
N LEU A 310 -29.11 -13.39 5.43
CA LEU A 310 -30.20 -12.66 6.06
C LEU A 310 -31.54 -13.41 6.01
N ALA A 311 -31.80 -14.15 4.94
CA ALA A 311 -33.04 -14.92 4.79
C ALA A 311 -33.04 -16.20 5.64
N ASN A 312 -31.92 -16.92 5.68
CA ASN A 312 -31.90 -18.31 6.15
C ASN A 312 -31.07 -18.53 7.42
N PHE A 313 -30.20 -17.58 7.79
CA PHE A 313 -29.21 -17.74 8.85
C PHE A 313 -29.12 -16.52 9.79
N ALA A 314 -30.15 -15.67 9.85
CA ALA A 314 -30.17 -14.47 10.70
C ALA A 314 -30.05 -14.75 12.20
N ASN A 315 -30.39 -15.96 12.66
CA ASN A 315 -30.19 -16.38 14.05
C ASN A 315 -28.73 -16.77 14.35
N ASP A 316 -27.94 -17.07 13.31
CA ASP A 316 -26.56 -17.53 13.43
C ASP A 316 -25.54 -16.43 13.15
N PHE A 317 -25.95 -15.39 12.42
CA PHE A 317 -25.09 -14.30 11.98
C PHE A 317 -25.77 -12.94 12.12
N ARG A 318 -25.01 -11.94 12.58
CA ARG A 318 -25.41 -10.54 12.58
C ARG A 318 -24.63 -9.78 11.51
N LEU A 319 -25.34 -9.07 10.63
CA LEU A 319 -24.73 -8.16 9.67
C LEU A 319 -24.15 -6.94 10.40
N GLU A 320 -22.88 -6.62 10.16
CA GLU A 320 -22.24 -5.41 10.68
C GLU A 320 -22.27 -4.26 9.67
N GLY A 321 -22.37 -4.57 8.37
CA GLY A 321 -22.45 -3.60 7.28
C GLY A 321 -21.47 -3.91 6.15
N ILE A 322 -21.21 -2.91 5.32
CA ILE A 322 -20.18 -2.95 4.29
C ILE A 322 -18.82 -2.82 4.98
N ALA A 323 -17.93 -3.76 4.72
CA ALA A 323 -16.58 -3.76 5.28
C ALA A 323 -15.59 -3.02 4.38
N PHE A 324 -15.71 -3.24 3.07
CA PHE A 324 -14.87 -2.66 2.03
C PHE A 324 -15.50 -2.94 0.66
N GLU A 325 -14.95 -2.31 -0.37
CA GLU A 325 -15.33 -2.54 -1.76
C GLU A 325 -14.20 -3.24 -2.54
N VAL A 326 -14.56 -4.18 -3.43
CA VAL A 326 -13.64 -4.89 -4.33
C VAL A 326 -13.96 -4.57 -5.80
N ALA A 327 -13.06 -4.85 -6.76
CA ALA A 327 -13.40 -4.61 -8.16
C ALA A 327 -14.56 -5.49 -8.63
N VAL A 328 -15.36 -4.95 -9.54
CA VAL A 328 -16.36 -5.72 -10.30
C VAL A 328 -15.60 -6.77 -11.11
N GLY A 329 -15.90 -8.04 -10.85
CA GLY A 329 -15.26 -9.20 -11.49
C GLY A 329 -15.58 -9.35 -12.96
#